data_AF-A0A7W1FTQ3-F1
#
_entry.id   AF-A0A7W1FTQ3-F1
#
_cell.length_a   1.000
_cell.length_b   1.000
_cell.length_c   1.000
_cell.angle_alpha   90.00
_cell.angle_beta   90.00
_cell.angle_gamma   90.00
#
_symmetry.space_group_name_H-M   'P 1'
#
loop_
_entity.id
_entity.type
_entity.pdbx_description
1 polymer ?
#
loop_
_entity_poly.entity_id
_entity_poly.type
_entity_poly.pdbx_seq_one_letter_code
_entity_poly.pdbx_strand_id
1 'polypeptide(L)'
;GRVFAQVFGSIWSLLFFTATLAVLWLFVRLMQLGSGAGTLGGVFAFFAEFPILPILLLFFAALKFTPIGRYHGAEHKAVAAYENYGEVTLQNARNSSRIHPRCGTNILLYIMLAALLDPLIAWWGYAILQFILISEAWFVFGQTRPSIAVGNLLQRYLTTTEPRRYQLEVAVEALNRLLQAEEERGVDQAAVRLKARY
;
A
#
# COMPACT_ATOMS: atom_id res chain seq x y z
N GLY A 1 -28.91 -1.77 -2.31
CA GLY A 1 -28.94 -0.43 -1.70
C GLY A 1 -27.61 -0.12 -1.04
N ARG A 2 -27.25 1.17 -0.87
CA ARG A 2 -25.94 1.60 -0.31
C ARG A 2 -25.62 0.95 1.05
N VAL A 3 -26.62 0.81 1.92
CA VAL A 3 -26.48 0.15 3.23
C VAL A 3 -26.11 -1.32 3.09
N PHE A 4 -26.73 -2.06 2.17
CA PHE A 4 -26.39 -3.46 1.91
C PHE A 4 -24.95 -3.62 1.41
N ALA A 5 -24.52 -2.77 0.47
CA ALA A 5 -23.14 -2.77 -0.03
C ALA A 5 -22.13 -2.43 1.07
N GLN A 6 -22.47 -1.49 1.95
CA GLN A 6 -21.64 -1.11 3.09
C GLN A 6 -21.52 -2.23 4.13
N VAL A 7 -22.65 -2.82 4.54
CA VAL A 7 -22.67 -3.93 5.50
C VAL A 7 -21.90 -5.13 4.94
N PHE A 8 -22.13 -5.48 3.68
CA PHE A 8 -21.40 -6.54 3.01
C PHE A 8 -19.89 -6.25 2.96
N GLY A 9 -19.50 -5.02 2.61
CA GLY A 9 -18.10 -4.58 2.61
C GLY A 9 -17.44 -4.60 4.00
N SER A 10 -18.18 -4.26 5.05
CA SER A 10 -17.71 -4.33 6.44
C SER A 10 -17.50 -5.78 6.88
N ILE A 11 -18.45 -6.67 6.59
CA ILE A 11 -18.32 -8.10 6.89
C ILE A 11 -17.12 -8.68 6.15
N TRP A 12 -16.98 -8.37 4.86
CA TRP A 12 -15.86 -8.83 4.05
C TRP A 12 -14.51 -8.35 4.59
N SER A 13 -14.41 -7.07 4.96
CA SER A 13 -13.21 -6.49 5.57
C SER A 13 -12.85 -7.19 6.88
N LEU A 14 -13.83 -7.47 7.73
CA LEU A 14 -13.61 -8.18 8.99
C LEU A 14 -13.11 -9.61 8.75
N LEU A 15 -13.75 -10.34 7.83
CA LEU A 15 -13.34 -11.70 7.47
C LEU A 15 -11.91 -11.73 6.94
N PHE A 16 -11.55 -10.81 6.05
CA PHE A 16 -10.20 -10.70 5.50
C PHE A 16 -9.17 -10.37 6.60
N PHE A 17 -9.51 -9.47 7.50
CA PHE A 17 -8.66 -9.13 8.64
C PHE A 17 -8.44 -10.33 9.57
N THR A 18 -9.51 -11.01 9.98
CA THR A 18 -9.40 -12.22 10.81
C THR A 18 -8.61 -13.33 10.13
N ALA A 19 -8.81 -13.54 8.82
CA ALA A 19 -8.04 -14.51 8.06
C ALA A 19 -6.55 -14.14 8.01
N THR A 20 -6.22 -12.86 7.83
CA THR A 20 -4.84 -12.37 7.85
C THR A 20 -4.19 -12.62 9.22
N LEU A 21 -4.90 -12.33 10.31
CA LEU A 21 -4.42 -12.62 11.67
C LEU A 21 -4.22 -14.12 11.91
N ALA A 22 -5.12 -14.97 11.41
CA ALA A 22 -4.99 -16.42 11.52
C ALA A 22 -3.77 -16.95 10.76
N VAL A 23 -3.50 -16.43 9.56
CA VAL A 23 -2.31 -16.78 8.77
C VAL A 23 -1.04 -16.33 9.48
N LEU A 24 -1.01 -15.11 10.01
CA LEU A 24 0.10 -14.60 10.80
C LEU A 24 0.34 -15.48 12.03
N TRP A 25 -0.71 -15.78 12.80
CA TRP A 25 -0.61 -16.66 13.96
C TRP A 25 -0.06 -18.04 13.57
N LEU A 26 -0.58 -18.66 12.52
CA LEU A 26 -0.10 -19.96 12.06
C LEU A 26 1.38 -19.91 11.65
N PHE A 27 1.79 -18.89 10.88
CA PHE A 27 3.18 -18.69 10.49
C PHE A 27 4.12 -18.69 11.71
N VAL A 28 3.73 -17.97 12.75
CA VAL A 28 4.50 -17.85 13.99
C VAL A 28 4.60 -19.16 14.72
N ARG A 29 3.49 -19.90 14.83
CA ARG A 29 3.48 -21.22 15.44
C ARG A 29 4.42 -22.17 14.70
N LEU A 30 4.43 -22.12 13.37
CA LEU A 30 5.36 -22.93 12.57
C LEU A 30 6.82 -22.54 12.79
N MET A 31 7.13 -21.24 12.85
CA MET A 31 8.48 -20.77 13.17
C MET A 31 8.90 -21.21 14.58
N GLN A 32 8.03 -21.05 15.59
CA GLN A 32 8.28 -21.48 16.98
C GLN A 32 8.56 -22.99 17.09
N LEU A 33 7.85 -23.82 16.34
CA LEU A 33 8.09 -25.27 16.30
C LEU A 33 9.47 -25.62 15.72
N GLY A 34 9.98 -24.78 14.81
CA GLY A 34 11.31 -24.92 14.23
C GLY A 34 12.46 -24.40 15.09
N SER A 35 12.19 -23.60 16.13
CA SER A 35 13.18 -22.85 16.94
C SER A 35 14.06 -23.70 17.87
N GLY A 36 14.40 -24.93 17.49
CA GLY A 36 15.26 -25.84 18.26
C GLY A 36 16.74 -25.42 18.30
N ALA A 37 17.62 -26.34 18.71
CA ALA A 37 19.05 -26.08 18.77
C ALA A 37 19.70 -25.95 17.39
N GLY A 38 20.72 -25.10 17.26
CA GLY A 38 21.50 -24.91 16.04
C GLY A 38 21.16 -23.63 15.28
N THR A 39 21.87 -23.39 14.17
CA THR A 39 21.79 -22.14 13.40
C THR A 39 20.43 -21.92 12.75
N LEU A 40 19.84 -22.96 12.16
CA LEU A 40 18.50 -22.90 11.56
C LEU A 40 17.42 -22.65 12.62
N GLY A 41 17.55 -23.25 13.81
CA GLY A 41 16.64 -22.98 14.92
C GLY A 41 16.72 -21.52 15.39
N GLY A 42 17.92 -20.93 15.41
CA GLY A 42 18.10 -19.49 15.67
C GLY A 42 17.42 -18.60 14.63
N VAL A 43 17.47 -18.95 13.35
CA VAL A 43 16.79 -18.20 12.27
C VAL A 43 15.27 -18.28 12.43
N PHE A 44 14.73 -19.46 12.75
CA PHE A 44 13.30 -19.62 12.99
C PHE A 44 12.85 -18.89 14.26
N ALA A 45 13.67 -18.90 15.33
CA ALA A 45 13.41 -18.11 16.53
C ALA A 45 13.34 -16.61 16.21
N PHE A 46 14.27 -16.11 15.39
CA PHE A 46 14.26 -14.72 14.95
C PHE A 46 12.97 -14.36 14.20
N PHE A 47 12.55 -15.14 13.20
CA PHE A 47 11.30 -14.84 12.48
C PHE A 47 10.02 -15.14 13.28
N ALA A 48 10.10 -16.01 14.28
CA ALA A 48 9.07 -16.20 15.29
C ALA A 48 8.97 -15.01 16.27
N GLU A 49 9.99 -14.16 16.36
CA GLU A 49 10.01 -12.92 17.15
C GLU A 49 9.71 -11.68 16.28
N PHE A 50 10.03 -11.74 14.99
CA PHE A 50 9.81 -10.67 14.01
C PHE A 50 9.05 -11.18 12.77
N PRO A 51 7.73 -11.40 12.87
CA PRO A 51 6.92 -12.09 11.85
C PRO A 51 6.67 -11.25 10.60
N ILE A 52 6.67 -9.92 10.77
CA ILE A 52 6.35 -8.98 9.70
C ILE A 52 7.55 -8.82 8.76
N LEU A 53 8.78 -9.01 9.25
CA LEU A 53 9.99 -8.88 8.42
C LEU A 53 10.00 -9.82 7.21
N PRO A 54 9.79 -11.15 7.33
CA PRO A 54 9.77 -12.04 6.16
C PRO A 54 8.63 -11.68 5.20
N ILE A 55 7.49 -11.18 5.71
CA ILE A 55 6.37 -10.72 4.88
C ILE A 55 6.73 -9.45 4.11
N LEU A 56 7.37 -8.47 4.77
CA LEU A 56 7.88 -7.26 4.12
C LEU A 56 8.92 -7.58 3.06
N LEU A 57 9.82 -8.53 3.34
CA LEU A 57 10.81 -9.00 2.36
C LEU A 57 10.13 -9.60 1.13
N LEU A 58 9.15 -10.49 1.32
CA LEU A 58 8.38 -11.07 0.22
C LEU A 58 7.57 -10.01 -0.54
N PHE A 59 6.99 -9.05 0.15
CA PHE A 59 6.26 -7.92 -0.44
C PHE A 59 7.17 -7.08 -1.33
N PHE A 60 8.34 -6.67 -0.84
CA PHE A 60 9.31 -5.91 -1.65
C PHE A 60 9.86 -6.75 -2.81
N ALA A 61 10.12 -8.03 -2.60
CA ALA A 61 10.54 -8.94 -3.66
C ALA A 61 9.46 -9.05 -4.75
N ALA A 62 8.20 -9.19 -4.36
CA ALA A 62 7.08 -9.23 -5.30
C ALA A 62 6.99 -7.93 -6.11
N LEU A 63 7.06 -6.77 -5.47
CA LEU A 63 7.04 -5.49 -6.18
C LEU A 63 8.24 -5.32 -7.12
N LYS A 64 9.43 -5.75 -6.68
CA LYS A 64 10.67 -5.54 -7.43
C LYS A 64 10.84 -6.49 -8.61
N PHE A 65 10.53 -7.77 -8.40
CA PHE A 65 10.89 -8.83 -9.34
C PHE A 65 9.71 -9.33 -10.19
N THR A 66 8.49 -8.92 -9.87
CA THR A 66 7.31 -9.23 -10.69
C THR A 66 6.80 -7.99 -11.45
N PRO A 67 5.84 -8.14 -12.37
CA PRO A 67 5.23 -6.99 -13.05
C PRO A 67 4.47 -6.01 -12.12
N ILE A 68 4.19 -6.37 -10.87
CA ILE A 68 3.36 -5.55 -9.95
C ILE A 68 3.97 -4.15 -9.77
N GLY A 69 5.27 -4.04 -9.50
CA GLY A 69 5.92 -2.73 -9.36
C GLY A 69 5.91 -1.89 -10.63
N ARG A 70 5.79 -2.51 -11.82
CA ARG A 70 5.62 -1.78 -13.09
C ARG A 70 4.22 -1.22 -13.23
N TYR A 71 3.19 -1.98 -12.85
CA TYR A 71 1.82 -1.47 -12.82
C TYR A 71 1.66 -0.33 -11.83
N HIS A 72 2.25 -0.46 -10.63
CA HIS A 72 2.26 0.62 -9.63
C HIS A 72 3.01 1.87 -10.15
N GLY A 73 4.16 1.70 -10.81
CA GLY A 73 4.85 2.81 -11.47
C GLY A 73 4.06 3.47 -12.60
N ALA A 74 3.26 2.70 -13.35
CA ALA A 74 2.39 3.22 -14.40
C ALA A 74 1.23 4.06 -13.84
N GLU A 75 0.61 3.61 -12.74
CA GLU A 75 -0.43 4.35 -12.04
C GLU A 75 0.09 5.72 -11.56
N HIS A 76 1.24 5.74 -10.88
CA HIS A 76 1.86 6.99 -10.44
C HIS A 76 2.11 7.96 -11.60
N LYS A 77 2.60 7.44 -12.72
CA LYS A 77 2.86 8.23 -13.92
C LYS A 77 1.58 8.79 -14.55
N ALA A 78 0.50 8.02 -14.57
CA ALA A 78 -0.79 8.46 -15.07
C ALA A 78 -1.41 9.56 -14.18
N VAL A 79 -1.39 9.36 -12.86
CA VAL A 79 -1.86 10.37 -11.89
C VAL A 79 -1.02 11.65 -11.99
N ALA A 80 0.30 11.53 -12.01
CA ALA A 80 1.20 12.68 -12.15
C ALA A 80 1.01 13.41 -13.49
N ALA A 81 0.67 12.71 -14.58
CA ALA A 81 0.31 13.37 -15.83
C ALA A 81 -0.98 14.20 -15.69
N TYR A 82 -2.01 13.63 -15.08
CA TYR A 82 -3.25 14.37 -14.81
C TYR A 82 -2.99 15.63 -13.98
N GLU A 83 -2.20 15.52 -12.91
CA GLU A 83 -1.91 16.66 -12.02
C GLU A 83 -1.11 17.77 -12.71
N ASN A 84 -0.15 17.41 -13.56
CA ASN A 84 0.72 18.38 -14.22
C ASN A 84 0.08 19.02 -15.46
N TYR A 85 -0.76 18.28 -16.19
CA TYR A 85 -1.25 18.69 -17.51
C TYR A 85 -2.77 18.84 -17.59
N GLY A 86 -3.52 18.40 -16.58
CA GLY A 86 -5.00 18.39 -16.60
C GLY A 86 -5.61 17.30 -17.48
N GLU A 87 -4.79 16.47 -18.12
CA GLU A 87 -5.21 15.39 -19.02
C GLU A 87 -4.26 14.20 -18.94
N VAL A 88 -4.74 13.02 -19.30
CA VAL A 88 -3.98 11.76 -19.22
C VAL A 88 -3.78 11.20 -20.61
N THR A 89 -2.67 11.59 -21.25
CA THR A 89 -2.22 11.01 -22.51
C THR A 89 -1.05 10.05 -22.26
N LEU A 90 -0.87 9.09 -23.18
CA LEU A 90 0.26 8.16 -23.09
C LEU A 90 1.62 8.89 -23.07
N GLN A 91 1.73 9.98 -23.83
CA GLN A 91 2.94 10.78 -23.91
C GLN A 91 3.21 11.53 -22.60
N ASN A 92 2.19 12.17 -22.02
CA ASN A 92 2.31 12.88 -20.75
C ASN A 92 2.66 11.90 -19.62
N ALA A 93 1.94 10.76 -19.54
CA ALA A 93 2.23 9.72 -18.55
C ALA A 93 3.66 9.19 -18.68
N ARG A 94 4.17 9.01 -19.90
CA ARG A 94 5.55 8.54 -20.12
C ARG A 94 6.58 9.50 -19.54
N ASN A 95 6.35 10.80 -19.69
CA ASN A 95 7.26 11.86 -19.26
C ASN A 95 7.13 12.24 -17.77
N SER A 96 6.06 11.79 -17.11
CA SER A 96 5.84 12.00 -15.68
C SER A 96 6.74 11.14 -14.79
N SER A 97 6.92 11.57 -13.54
CA SER A 97 7.62 10.81 -12.50
C SER A 97 6.80 9.62 -12.01
N ARG A 98 7.49 8.51 -11.67
CA ARG A 98 6.90 7.37 -10.94
C ARG A 98 7.03 7.49 -9.41
N ILE A 99 7.62 8.57 -8.93
CA ILE A 99 7.73 8.91 -7.49
C ILE A 99 6.69 9.97 -7.20
N HIS A 100 5.77 9.66 -6.28
CA HIS A 100 4.64 10.50 -5.96
C HIS A 100 4.53 10.73 -4.45
N PRO A 101 4.50 12.00 -3.98
CA PRO A 101 4.54 12.30 -2.55
C PRO A 101 3.25 11.90 -1.81
N ARG A 102 2.16 11.65 -2.53
CA ARG A 102 0.88 11.21 -1.95
C ARG A 102 0.66 9.70 -2.07
N CYS A 103 1.70 8.91 -2.35
CA CYS A 103 1.60 7.46 -2.45
C CYS A 103 1.53 6.80 -1.06
N GLY A 104 0.63 5.81 -0.91
CA GLY A 104 0.47 4.96 0.28
C GLY A 104 1.78 4.37 0.84
N THR A 105 2.80 4.25 0.00
CA THR A 105 4.15 3.79 0.36
C THR A 105 4.77 4.60 1.51
N ASN A 106 4.38 5.86 1.71
CA ASN A 106 4.91 6.68 2.82
C ASN A 106 4.62 6.05 4.20
N ILE A 107 3.50 5.33 4.35
CA ILE A 107 3.16 4.64 5.62
C ILE A 107 4.16 3.53 5.96
N LEU A 108 4.86 2.97 4.97
CA LEU A 108 5.79 1.85 5.21
C LEU A 108 6.86 2.18 6.25
N LEU A 109 7.25 3.46 6.41
CA LEU A 109 8.12 3.89 7.50
C LEU A 109 7.58 3.42 8.86
N TYR A 110 6.32 3.68 9.15
CA TYR A 110 5.69 3.34 10.42
C TYR A 110 5.45 1.84 10.54
N ILE A 111 5.11 1.15 9.45
CA ILE A 111 4.97 -0.31 9.45
C ILE A 111 6.31 -0.98 9.79
N MET A 112 7.42 -0.52 9.20
CA MET A 112 8.76 -1.03 9.49
C MET A 112 9.18 -0.72 10.93
N LEU A 113 8.99 0.51 11.41
CA LEU A 113 9.31 0.87 12.80
C LEU A 113 8.49 0.04 13.79
N ALA A 114 7.19 -0.12 13.53
CA ALA A 114 6.33 -0.93 14.36
C ALA A 114 6.79 -2.40 14.34
N ALA A 115 7.16 -2.95 13.18
CA ALA A 115 7.67 -4.32 13.07
C ALA A 115 8.98 -4.54 13.86
N LEU A 116 9.83 -3.51 13.99
CA LEU A 116 11.06 -3.60 14.79
C LEU A 116 10.81 -3.48 16.30
N LEU A 117 9.73 -2.79 16.70
CA LEU A 117 9.35 -2.59 18.10
C LEU A 117 8.43 -3.69 18.65
N ASP A 118 7.94 -4.60 17.79
CA ASP A 118 6.97 -5.65 18.10
C ASP A 118 7.34 -6.51 19.33
N PRO A 119 8.61 -6.95 19.52
CA PRO A 119 8.97 -7.76 20.68
C PRO A 119 8.77 -7.06 22.04
N LEU A 120 8.69 -5.73 22.05
CA LEU A 120 8.54 -4.93 23.28
C LEU A 120 7.07 -4.80 23.75
N ILE A 121 6.10 -5.00 22.85
CA ILE A 121 4.69 -4.66 23.07
C ILE A 121 3.79 -5.91 23.18
N ALA A 122 4.34 -7.07 22.85
CA ALA A 122 3.61 -8.32 22.66
C ALA A 122 2.59 -8.27 21.50
N TRP A 123 2.48 -9.39 20.80
CA TRP A 123 1.99 -9.46 19.43
C TRP A 123 0.49 -9.15 19.27
N TRP A 124 -0.28 -9.32 20.33
CA TRP A 124 -1.71 -9.03 20.33
C TRP A 124 -1.98 -7.53 20.45
N GLY A 125 -1.15 -6.78 21.20
CA GLY A 125 -1.22 -5.32 21.27
C GLY A 125 -0.86 -4.68 19.93
N TYR A 126 0.08 -5.30 19.22
CA TYR A 126 0.51 -4.90 17.88
C TYR A 126 -0.59 -5.05 16.81
N ALA A 127 -1.30 -6.18 16.77
CA ALA A 127 -2.34 -6.43 15.77
C ALA A 127 -3.48 -5.38 15.82
N ILE A 128 -3.84 -4.93 17.03
CA ILE A 128 -4.86 -3.90 17.25
C ILE A 128 -4.30 -2.52 16.90
N LEU A 129 -3.07 -2.22 17.35
CA LEU A 129 -2.41 -0.95 17.03
C LEU A 129 -2.21 -0.79 15.51
N GLN A 130 -1.83 -1.84 14.79
CA GLN A 130 -1.74 -1.82 13.32
C GLN A 130 -3.09 -1.56 12.66
N PHE A 131 -4.17 -2.14 13.14
CA PHE A 131 -5.50 -1.90 12.57
C PHE A 131 -5.89 -0.43 12.67
N ILE A 132 -5.62 0.19 13.82
CA ILE A 132 -5.88 1.62 14.07
C ILE A 132 -4.92 2.51 13.26
N LEU A 133 -3.63 2.15 13.22
CA LEU A 133 -2.62 2.90 12.47
C LEU A 133 -2.88 2.84 10.96
N ILE A 134 -3.24 1.71 10.38
CA ILE A 134 -3.43 1.63 8.93
C ILE A 134 -4.63 2.47 8.47
N SER A 135 -5.70 2.57 9.28
CA SER A 135 -6.87 3.39 8.93
C SER A 135 -6.67 4.89 9.15
N GLU A 136 -6.03 5.30 10.24
CA GLU A 136 -5.92 6.72 10.64
C GLU A 136 -4.53 7.32 10.43
N ALA A 137 -3.46 6.51 10.52
CA ALA A 137 -2.09 7.02 10.42
C ALA A 137 -1.73 7.50 9.02
N TRP A 138 -2.44 7.08 7.97
CA TRP A 138 -2.24 7.65 6.64
C TRP A 138 -2.44 9.16 6.63
N PHE A 139 -3.57 9.62 7.17
CA PHE A 139 -3.97 11.02 7.14
C PHE A 139 -3.11 11.89 8.04
N VAL A 140 -2.66 11.35 9.18
CA VAL A 140 -1.86 12.08 10.16
C VAL A 140 -0.36 12.00 9.87
N PHE A 141 0.14 10.80 9.61
CA PHE A 141 1.58 10.52 9.59
C PHE A 141 2.14 10.31 8.17
N GLY A 142 1.31 9.86 7.22
CA GLY A 142 1.69 9.65 5.82
C GLY A 142 2.16 10.92 5.08
N GLN A 143 1.74 12.09 5.57
CA GLN A 143 2.05 13.41 4.99
C GLN A 143 3.23 14.12 5.69
N THR A 144 3.88 13.49 6.67
CA THR A 144 5.03 14.10 7.35
C THR A 144 6.27 14.09 6.44
N ARG A 145 7.16 15.08 6.60
CA ARG A 145 8.43 15.17 5.85
C ARG A 145 9.28 13.88 5.89
N PRO A 146 9.53 13.24 7.05
CA PRO A 146 10.29 11.99 7.09
C PRO A 146 9.56 10.84 6.37
N SER A 147 8.24 10.75 6.52
CA SER A 147 7.40 9.75 5.88
C SER A 147 7.45 9.86 4.36
N ILE A 148 7.31 11.07 3.81
CA ILE A 148 7.45 11.34 2.38
C ILE A 148 8.88 11.04 1.90
N ALA A 149 9.91 11.41 2.66
CA ALA A 149 11.30 11.16 2.27
C ALA A 149 11.61 9.66 2.17
N VAL A 150 11.22 8.88 3.18
CA VAL A 150 11.38 7.42 3.19
C VAL A 150 10.49 6.78 2.12
N GLY A 151 9.24 7.23 1.99
CA GLY A 151 8.32 6.76 0.96
C GLY A 151 8.87 6.98 -0.44
N ASN A 152 9.42 8.16 -0.74
CA ASN A 152 10.06 8.45 -2.02
C ASN A 152 11.27 7.55 -2.29
N LEU A 153 12.07 7.26 -1.26
CA LEU A 153 13.19 6.32 -1.36
C LEU A 153 12.71 4.90 -1.71
N LEU A 154 11.69 4.41 -0.99
CA LEU A 154 11.11 3.08 -1.20
C LEU A 154 10.46 2.99 -2.59
N GLN A 155 9.72 4.01 -3.02
CA GLN A 155 9.19 4.09 -4.37
C GLN A 155 10.30 4.01 -5.42
N ARG A 156 11.36 4.80 -5.25
CA ARG A 156 12.47 4.83 -6.20
C ARG A 156 13.13 3.46 -6.38
N TYR A 157 13.33 2.70 -5.30
CA TYR A 157 14.17 1.50 -5.35
C TYR A 157 13.41 0.17 -5.27
N LEU A 158 12.29 0.13 -4.55
CA LEU A 158 11.62 -1.12 -4.16
C LEU A 158 10.17 -1.20 -4.65
N THR A 159 9.34 -0.18 -4.41
CA THR A 159 7.89 -0.31 -4.61
C THR A 159 7.40 0.09 -5.99
N THR A 160 8.18 0.86 -6.76
CA THR A 160 7.88 1.10 -8.18
C THR A 160 9.05 0.71 -9.09
N THR A 161 8.70 0.31 -10.30
CA THR A 161 9.64 -0.01 -11.39
C THR A 161 9.17 0.68 -12.65
N GLU A 162 10.09 1.04 -13.54
CA GLU A 162 9.75 1.70 -14.80
C GLU A 162 8.78 0.83 -15.62
N PRO A 163 7.59 1.35 -15.98
CA PRO A 163 6.60 0.57 -16.71
C PRO A 163 7.00 0.35 -18.16
N ARG A 164 6.49 -0.73 -18.77
CA ARG A 164 6.49 -0.86 -20.23
C ARG A 164 5.26 -0.17 -20.79
N ARG A 165 5.26 0.01 -22.10
CA ARG A 165 4.18 0.69 -22.83
C ARG A 165 2.79 0.16 -22.47
N TYR A 166 2.59 -1.16 -22.45
CA TYR A 166 1.27 -1.74 -22.18
C TYR A 166 0.77 -1.47 -20.75
N GLN A 167 1.65 -1.46 -19.72
CA GLN A 167 1.22 -1.09 -18.37
C GLN A 167 0.80 0.37 -18.31
N LEU A 168 1.52 1.22 -19.03
CA LEU A 168 1.21 2.64 -19.10
C LEU A 168 -0.12 2.88 -19.83
N GLU A 169 -0.39 2.15 -20.92
CA GLU A 169 -1.68 2.18 -21.63
C GLU A 169 -2.83 1.75 -20.72
N VAL A 170 -2.66 0.67 -19.96
CA VAL A 170 -3.66 0.21 -18.98
C VAL A 170 -3.93 1.28 -17.91
N ALA A 171 -2.89 1.91 -17.36
CA ALA A 171 -3.04 2.94 -16.34
C ALA A 171 -3.72 4.21 -16.88
N VAL A 172 -3.34 4.64 -18.09
CA VAL A 172 -3.94 5.78 -18.79
C VAL A 172 -5.43 5.52 -19.06
N GLU A 173 -5.77 4.36 -19.62
CA GLU A 173 -7.15 3.98 -19.91
C GLU A 173 -7.99 3.88 -18.63
N ALA A 174 -7.45 3.24 -17.58
CA ALA A 174 -8.14 3.12 -16.30
C ALA A 174 -8.44 4.49 -15.67
N LEU A 175 -7.48 5.41 -15.71
CA LEU A 175 -7.66 6.76 -15.15
C LEU A 175 -8.64 7.58 -15.99
N ASN A 176 -8.57 7.52 -17.33
CA ASN A 176 -9.53 8.21 -18.19
C ASN A 176 -10.96 7.70 -17.99
N ARG A 177 -11.18 6.38 -17.82
CA ARG A 177 -12.51 5.84 -17.49
C ARG A 177 -13.01 6.31 -16.14
N LEU A 178 -12.13 6.42 -15.13
CA LEU A 178 -12.49 6.97 -13.84
C LEU A 178 -12.91 8.44 -13.95
N LEU A 179 -12.14 9.25 -14.67
CA LEU A 179 -12.45 10.66 -14.90
C LEU A 179 -13.78 10.82 -15.63
N GLN A 180 -14.03 10.02 -16.67
CA GLN A 180 -15.31 10.02 -17.39
C GLN A 180 -16.48 9.64 -16.46
N ALA A 181 -16.33 8.60 -15.65
CA ALA A 181 -17.38 8.20 -14.71
C ALA A 181 -17.65 9.27 -13.64
N GLU A 182 -16.62 9.98 -13.18
CA GLU A 182 -16.77 11.11 -12.25
C GLU A 182 -17.38 12.34 -12.92
N GLU A 183 -17.13 12.58 -14.21
CA GLU A 183 -17.84 13.61 -14.98
C GLU A 183 -19.32 13.27 -15.14
N GLU A 184 -19.66 12.04 -15.54
CA GLU A 184 -21.05 11.57 -15.66
C GLU A 184 -21.80 11.68 -14.32
N ARG A 185 -21.14 11.33 -13.21
CA ARG A 185 -21.68 11.54 -11.84
C ARG A 185 -21.74 13.02 -11.44
N GLY A 186 -20.78 13.81 -11.90
CA GLY A 186 -20.66 15.24 -11.61
C GLY A 186 -21.69 16.09 -12.35
N VAL A 187 -22.16 15.63 -13.53
CA VAL A 187 -23.34 16.19 -14.22
C VAL A 187 -24.60 15.99 -13.36
N ASP A 188 -24.68 14.89 -12.61
CA ASP A 188 -25.76 14.62 -11.64
C ASP A 188 -25.60 15.36 -10.29
N GLN A 189 -24.41 15.88 -9.96
CA GLN A 189 -24.09 16.49 -8.66
C GLN A 189 -23.59 17.95 -8.72
N ALA A 190 -23.89 18.69 -9.80
CA ALA A 190 -23.45 20.08 -10.00
C ALA A 190 -23.82 21.09 -8.87
N ALA A 191 -24.56 20.67 -7.84
CA ALA A 191 -24.91 21.48 -6.68
C ALA A 191 -23.82 21.58 -5.58
N VAL A 192 -22.75 20.76 -5.55
CA VAL A 192 -21.78 20.80 -4.43
C VAL A 192 -20.34 20.59 -4.88
N ARG A 193 -19.75 21.54 -5.62
CA ARG A 193 -18.29 21.61 -5.78
C ARG A 193 -17.70 22.55 -4.71
N LEU A 194 -17.27 22.01 -3.58
CA LEU A 194 -16.27 22.69 -2.77
C LEU A 194 -14.92 22.63 -3.50
N LYS A 195 -14.34 23.80 -3.79
CA LYS A 195 -12.98 23.91 -4.33
C LYS A 195 -12.01 23.15 -3.42
N ALA A 196 -11.36 22.12 -3.96
CA ALA A 196 -10.17 21.57 -3.34
C ALA A 196 -9.15 22.71 -3.19
N ARG A 197 -8.85 23.08 -1.95
CA ARG A 197 -7.75 23.99 -1.64
C ARG A 197 -6.48 23.14 -1.71
N TYR A 198 -5.67 23.42 -2.71
CA TYR A 198 -4.28 22.98 -2.77
C TYR A 198 -3.44 23.75 -1.75
#